data_AF-A0A803PAH5-F1
#
_entry.id   AF-A0A803PAH5-F1
#
_cell.length_a   1.000
_cell.length_b   1.000
_cell.length_c   1.000
_cell.angle_alpha   90.00
_cell.angle_beta   90.00
_cell.angle_gamma   90.00
#
_symmetry.space_group_name_H-M   'P 1'
#
loop_
_entity.id
_entity.type
_entity.pdbx_description
1 polymer ?
#
loop_
_entity_poly.entity_id
_entity_poly.type
_entity_poly.pdbx_seq_one_letter_code
_entity_poly.pdbx_strand_id
1 'polypeptide(L)'
;MEGGESHAPSLEKQFEGFRVQLEESGSLRERIRAVVMEIESTARLMQAGLLLVHQSRSTPEVLERPKAQIAVLKGLYNQLAQILSECPSQYYRYHGDWRGETQTVASLLAFMHWLETGNLLLHTEAEEKLGLNSSEFGLDVEDYLVGLCFMSNELVRTKKNYNFCCSYATLIAHLWL
;
A
#
# COMPACT_ATOMS: atom_id res chain seq x y z
N MET A 1 -15.41 -58.13 16.76
CA MET A 1 -14.53 -56.97 17.01
C MET A 1 -14.07 -56.50 15.65
N GLU A 2 -14.82 -55.60 15.02
CA GLU A 2 -14.44 -54.97 13.76
C GLU A 2 -13.30 -54.00 14.05
N GLY A 3 -12.13 -54.31 13.50
CA GLY A 3 -11.00 -53.39 13.47
C GLY A 3 -11.34 -52.26 12.52
N GLY A 4 -11.50 -51.05 13.07
CA GLY A 4 -11.64 -49.83 12.29
C GLY A 4 -10.33 -49.57 11.53
N GLU A 5 -10.28 -49.92 10.26
CA GLU A 5 -9.25 -49.46 9.35
C GLU A 5 -9.41 -47.95 9.14
N SER A 6 -8.47 -47.19 9.70
CA SER A 6 -8.28 -45.79 9.35
C SER A 6 -7.83 -45.71 7.90
N HIS A 7 -8.78 -45.57 6.97
CA HIS A 7 -8.47 -45.43 5.55
C HIS A 7 -7.84 -44.05 5.31
N ALA A 8 -6.51 -43.98 5.38
CA ALA A 8 -5.78 -42.82 4.90
C ALA A 8 -6.18 -42.57 3.42
N PRO A 9 -6.46 -41.31 3.02
CA PRO A 9 -6.78 -41.01 1.63
C PRO A 9 -5.63 -41.49 0.73
N SER A 10 -5.95 -42.14 -0.39
CA SER A 10 -4.89 -42.59 -1.31
C SER A 10 -4.07 -41.40 -1.78
N LEU A 11 -2.81 -41.64 -2.14
CA LEU A 11 -1.88 -40.59 -2.57
C LEU A 11 -2.48 -39.76 -3.72
N GLU A 12 -3.17 -40.40 -4.66
CA GLU A 12 -3.85 -39.73 -5.77
C GLU A 12 -4.89 -38.70 -5.28
N LYS A 13 -5.69 -39.05 -4.27
CA LYS A 13 -6.67 -38.11 -3.68
C LYS A 13 -6.00 -36.95 -2.96
N GLN A 14 -4.85 -37.19 -2.32
CA GLN A 14 -4.08 -36.12 -1.66
C GLN A 14 -3.49 -35.15 -2.69
N PHE A 15 -2.89 -35.66 -3.77
CA PHE A 15 -2.36 -34.83 -4.86
C PHE A 15 -3.45 -34.01 -5.55
N GLU A 16 -4.63 -34.61 -5.76
CA GLU A 16 -5.74 -33.86 -6.35
C GLU A 16 -6.21 -32.72 -5.44
N GLY A 17 -6.29 -32.97 -4.11
CA GLY A 17 -6.56 -31.92 -3.13
C GLY A 17 -5.55 -30.78 -3.17
N PHE A 18 -4.25 -31.09 -3.25
CA PHE A 18 -3.20 -30.07 -3.39
C PHE A 18 -3.30 -29.30 -4.71
N ARG A 19 -3.65 -29.98 -5.81
CA ARG A 19 -3.82 -29.36 -7.12
C ARG A 19 -4.92 -28.30 -7.09
N VAL A 20 -6.07 -28.61 -6.50
CA VAL A 20 -7.19 -27.68 -6.34
C VAL A 20 -6.78 -26.46 -5.50
N GLN A 21 -6.12 -26.68 -4.35
CA GLN A 21 -5.65 -25.58 -3.50
C GLN A 21 -4.65 -24.65 -4.20
N LEU A 22 -3.75 -25.21 -5.04
CA LEU A 22 -2.81 -24.43 -5.83
C LEU A 22 -3.52 -23.59 -6.91
N GLU A 23 -4.53 -24.17 -7.56
CA GLU A 23 -5.32 -23.49 -8.60
C GLU A 23 -6.13 -22.32 -8.01
N GLU A 24 -6.79 -22.54 -6.86
CA GLU A 24 -7.49 -21.48 -6.11
C GLU A 24 -6.53 -20.37 -5.68
N SER A 25 -5.37 -20.72 -5.12
CA SER A 25 -4.36 -19.72 -4.74
C SER A 25 -3.79 -18.99 -5.96
N GLY A 26 -3.69 -19.64 -7.12
CA GLY A 26 -3.24 -19.02 -8.36
C GLY A 26 -4.24 -17.98 -8.87
N SER A 27 -5.52 -18.36 -8.91
CA SER A 27 -6.63 -17.48 -9.28
C SER A 27 -6.71 -16.24 -8.38
N LEU A 28 -6.53 -16.43 -7.06
CA LEU A 28 -6.53 -15.32 -6.11
C LEU A 28 -5.38 -14.33 -6.37
N ARG A 29 -4.16 -14.83 -6.61
CA ARG A 29 -3.01 -13.97 -6.94
C ARG A 29 -3.21 -13.18 -8.22
N GLU A 30 -3.88 -13.77 -9.22
CA GLU A 30 -4.15 -13.06 -10.47
C GLU A 30 -5.12 -11.89 -10.26
N ARG A 31 -6.17 -12.10 -9.45
CA ARG A 31 -7.10 -11.03 -9.07
C ARG A 31 -6.42 -9.93 -8.27
N ILE A 32 -5.53 -10.28 -7.34
CA ILE A 32 -4.71 -9.32 -6.59
C ILE A 32 -3.85 -8.51 -7.55
N ARG A 33 -3.12 -9.17 -8.45
CA ARG A 33 -2.25 -8.48 -9.44
C ARG A 33 -3.02 -7.51 -10.31
N ALA A 34 -4.21 -7.86 -10.77
CA ALA A 34 -5.05 -6.96 -11.55
C ALA A 34 -5.34 -5.65 -10.80
N VAL A 35 -5.70 -5.72 -9.50
CA VAL A 35 -5.92 -4.53 -8.67
C VAL A 35 -4.62 -3.77 -8.43
N VAL A 36 -3.52 -4.47 -8.15
CA VAL A 36 -2.20 -3.85 -7.90
C VAL A 36 -1.70 -3.07 -9.13
N MET A 37 -1.90 -3.58 -10.35
CA MET A 37 -1.56 -2.85 -11.57
C MET A 37 -2.33 -1.54 -11.72
N GLU A 38 -3.60 -1.50 -11.30
CA GLU A 38 -4.40 -0.28 -11.29
C GLU A 38 -3.93 0.69 -10.19
N ILE A 39 -3.53 0.18 -9.02
CA ILE A 39 -2.91 0.99 -7.95
C ILE A 39 -1.62 1.63 -8.46
N GLU A 40 -0.75 0.84 -9.10
CA GLU A 40 0.51 1.30 -9.68
C GLU A 40 0.26 2.39 -10.74
N SER A 41 -0.69 2.17 -11.64
CA SER A 41 -1.10 3.15 -12.65
C SER A 41 -1.58 4.46 -12.03
N THR A 42 -2.44 4.38 -11.02
CA THR A 42 -2.97 5.52 -10.29
C THR A 42 -1.87 6.27 -9.52
N ALA A 43 -0.94 5.54 -8.89
CA ALA A 43 0.21 6.10 -8.21
C ALA A 43 1.13 6.87 -9.18
N ARG A 44 1.39 6.33 -10.38
CA ARG A 44 2.18 7.04 -11.41
C ARG A 44 1.53 8.34 -11.86
N LEU A 45 0.21 8.36 -12.04
CA LEU A 45 -0.53 9.60 -12.37
C LEU A 45 -0.42 10.63 -11.25
N MET A 46 -0.57 10.20 -10.00
CA MET A 46 -0.42 11.06 -8.83
C MET A 46 1.00 11.63 -8.73
N GLN A 47 2.03 10.79 -8.90
CA GLN A 47 3.43 11.19 -8.91
C GLN A 47 3.72 12.22 -10.01
N ALA A 48 3.25 11.98 -11.24
CA ALA A 48 3.43 12.92 -12.35
C ALA A 48 2.83 14.30 -12.04
N GLY A 49 1.69 14.34 -11.34
CA GLY A 49 1.10 15.59 -10.83
C GLY A 49 1.98 16.27 -9.79
N LEU A 50 2.42 15.54 -8.77
CA LEU A 50 3.23 16.09 -7.67
C LEU A 50 4.60 16.63 -8.14
N LEU A 51 5.23 15.99 -9.14
CA LEU A 51 6.50 16.43 -9.70
C LEU A 51 6.44 17.83 -10.35
N LEU A 52 5.25 18.34 -10.65
CA LEU A 52 5.08 19.71 -11.14
C LEU A 52 5.52 20.77 -10.12
N VAL A 53 5.65 20.42 -8.84
CA VAL A 53 6.20 21.31 -7.80
C VAL A 53 7.61 21.81 -8.15
N HIS A 54 8.39 21.04 -8.92
CA HIS A 54 9.73 21.44 -9.36
C HIS A 54 9.72 22.46 -10.50
N GLN A 55 8.55 22.73 -11.11
CA GLN A 55 8.38 23.63 -12.25
C GLN A 55 7.91 25.04 -11.85
N SER A 56 8.10 25.43 -10.58
CA SER A 56 7.66 26.74 -10.05
C SER A 56 6.15 27.00 -10.11
N ARG A 57 5.33 25.95 -10.20
CA ARG A 57 3.86 26.06 -10.13
C ARG A 57 3.39 26.37 -8.71
N SER A 58 2.19 26.93 -8.60
CA SER A 58 1.55 27.14 -7.31
C SER A 58 1.13 25.81 -6.69
N THR A 59 1.21 25.68 -5.36
CA THR A 59 0.81 24.44 -4.66
C THR A 59 -0.62 24.00 -4.99
N PRO A 60 -1.65 24.88 -5.04
CA PRO A 60 -3.00 24.47 -5.39
C PRO A 60 -3.09 23.79 -6.77
N GLU A 61 -2.39 24.31 -7.78
CA GLU A 61 -2.36 23.72 -9.13
C GLU A 61 -1.68 22.35 -9.16
N VAL A 62 -0.60 22.18 -8.37
CA VAL A 62 0.12 20.90 -8.28
C VAL A 62 -0.76 19.82 -7.66
N LEU A 63 -1.61 20.18 -6.71
CA LEU A 63 -2.38 19.25 -5.90
C LEU A 63 -3.75 18.87 -6.46
N GLU A 64 -4.29 19.64 -7.42
CA GLU A 64 -5.62 19.40 -8.00
C GLU A 64 -5.77 17.98 -8.55
N ARG A 65 -4.82 17.54 -9.39
CA ARG A 65 -4.86 16.20 -10.02
C ARG A 65 -4.55 15.06 -9.02
N PRO A 66 -3.49 15.14 -8.19
CA PRO A 66 -3.21 14.15 -7.15
C PRO A 66 -4.39 13.90 -6.21
N LYS A 67 -5.10 14.95 -5.78
CA LYS A 67 -6.26 14.81 -4.90
C LYS A 67 -7.38 13.98 -5.50
N ALA A 68 -7.64 14.14 -6.79
CA ALA A 68 -8.66 13.35 -7.48
C ALA A 68 -8.34 11.84 -7.47
N GLN A 69 -7.04 11.48 -7.44
CA GLN A 69 -6.61 10.08 -7.41
C GLN A 69 -6.83 9.40 -6.05
N ILE A 70 -6.99 10.15 -4.96
CA ILE A 70 -7.23 9.58 -3.61
C ILE A 70 -8.51 8.74 -3.61
N ALA A 71 -9.58 9.24 -4.23
CA ALA A 71 -10.86 8.52 -4.30
C ALA A 71 -10.74 7.21 -5.11
N VAL A 72 -9.92 7.23 -6.16
CA VAL A 72 -9.63 6.04 -6.99
C VAL A 72 -8.84 5.02 -6.18
N LEU A 73 -7.76 5.44 -5.51
CA LEU A 73 -6.96 4.59 -4.63
C LEU A 73 -7.83 3.95 -3.54
N LYS A 74 -8.69 4.74 -2.88
CA LYS A 74 -9.64 4.23 -1.89
C LYS A 74 -10.54 3.12 -2.46
N GLY A 75 -11.04 3.28 -3.68
CA GLY A 75 -11.81 2.24 -4.38
C GLY A 75 -11.00 0.96 -4.60
N LEU A 76 -9.76 1.09 -5.05
CA LEU A 76 -8.87 -0.03 -5.34
C LEU A 76 -8.46 -0.80 -4.07
N TYR A 77 -8.13 -0.10 -2.99
CA TYR A 77 -7.84 -0.74 -1.71
C TYR A 77 -9.05 -1.46 -1.10
N ASN A 78 -10.25 -0.89 -1.27
CA ASN A 78 -11.49 -1.60 -0.88
C ASN A 78 -11.70 -2.88 -1.71
N GLN A 79 -11.39 -2.84 -3.00
CA GLN A 79 -11.47 -4.02 -3.86
C GLN A 79 -10.44 -5.08 -3.42
N LEU A 80 -9.22 -4.67 -3.06
CA LEU A 80 -8.20 -5.56 -2.51
C LEU A 80 -8.64 -6.19 -1.18
N ALA A 81 -9.23 -5.40 -0.28
CA ALA A 81 -9.81 -5.88 0.97
C ALA A 81 -10.94 -6.91 0.73
N GLN A 82 -11.81 -6.67 -0.26
CA GLN A 82 -12.86 -7.62 -0.64
C GLN A 82 -12.28 -8.95 -1.13
N ILE A 83 -11.24 -8.92 -1.98
CA ILE A 83 -10.56 -10.15 -2.43
C ILE A 83 -10.00 -10.94 -1.23
N LEU A 84 -9.41 -10.26 -0.25
CA LEU A 84 -8.84 -10.91 0.92
C LEU A 84 -9.88 -11.40 1.94
N SER A 85 -11.08 -10.82 1.95
CA SER A 85 -12.18 -11.31 2.79
C SER A 85 -12.61 -12.75 2.44
N GLU A 86 -12.33 -13.20 1.21
CA GLU A 86 -12.56 -14.58 0.77
C GLU A 86 -11.56 -15.58 1.38
N CYS A 87 -10.44 -15.10 1.92
CA CYS A 87 -9.38 -15.94 2.51
C CYS A 87 -8.91 -15.37 3.87
N PRO A 88 -9.75 -15.47 4.92
CA PRO A 88 -9.41 -14.96 6.25
C PRO A 88 -8.07 -15.51 6.75
N SER A 89 -7.32 -14.69 7.49
CA SER A 89 -5.99 -15.03 8.05
C SER A 89 -4.86 -15.26 7.04
N GLN A 90 -5.06 -14.97 5.74
CA GLN A 90 -4.01 -15.10 4.73
C GLN A 90 -3.42 -13.75 4.29
N TYR A 91 -3.69 -12.65 5.02
CA TYR A 91 -3.18 -11.32 4.72
C TYR A 91 -1.68 -11.33 4.41
N TYR A 92 -0.84 -11.78 5.34
CA TYR A 92 0.62 -11.78 5.18
C TYR A 92 1.14 -12.77 4.14
N ARG A 93 0.36 -13.78 3.74
CA ARG A 93 0.74 -14.72 2.67
C ARG A 93 0.78 -14.03 1.30
N TYR A 94 -0.10 -13.05 1.10
CA TYR A 94 -0.24 -12.31 -0.15
C TYR A 94 0.26 -10.87 -0.06
N HIS A 95 0.51 -10.33 1.15
CA HIS A 95 0.94 -8.95 1.39
C HIS A 95 2.09 -8.47 0.49
N GLY A 96 3.08 -9.33 0.25
CA GLY A 96 4.19 -9.03 -0.65
C GLY A 96 3.77 -8.67 -2.09
N ASP A 97 2.57 -9.05 -2.54
CA ASP A 97 2.07 -8.78 -3.89
C ASP A 97 1.64 -7.31 -4.09
N TRP A 98 1.32 -6.55 -3.03
CA TRP A 98 0.91 -5.13 -3.10
C TRP A 98 1.76 -4.18 -2.24
N ARG A 99 2.72 -4.75 -1.51
CA ARG A 99 3.56 -4.05 -0.54
C ARG A 99 4.28 -2.85 -1.16
N GLY A 100 4.93 -3.03 -2.32
CA GLY A 100 5.74 -1.99 -2.94
C GLY A 100 4.90 -0.79 -3.42
N GLU A 101 3.73 -1.07 -3.95
CA GLU A 101 2.76 -0.09 -4.41
C GLU A 101 2.15 0.66 -3.23
N THR A 102 1.93 -0.03 -2.10
CA THR A 102 1.46 0.59 -0.86
C THR A 102 2.47 1.56 -0.27
N GLN A 103 3.75 1.17 -0.22
CA GLN A 103 4.84 2.05 0.20
C GLN A 103 4.95 3.29 -0.70
N THR A 104 4.79 3.11 -2.01
CA THR A 104 4.78 4.21 -2.99
C THR A 104 3.59 5.15 -2.75
N VAL A 105 2.39 4.61 -2.57
CA VAL A 105 1.19 5.40 -2.28
C VAL A 105 1.34 6.16 -0.96
N ALA A 106 1.86 5.53 0.10
CA ALA A 106 2.12 6.18 1.38
C ALA A 106 3.08 7.37 1.23
N SER A 107 4.16 7.21 0.46
CA SER A 107 5.09 8.29 0.10
C SER A 107 4.38 9.45 -0.59
N LEU A 108 3.54 9.18 -1.59
CA LEU A 108 2.81 10.20 -2.35
C LEU A 108 1.78 10.94 -1.49
N LEU A 109 1.04 10.21 -0.65
CA LEU A 109 0.08 10.81 0.28
C LEU A 109 0.77 11.71 1.30
N ALA A 110 1.89 11.25 1.88
CA ALA A 110 2.69 12.04 2.80
C ALA A 110 3.24 13.30 2.12
N PHE A 111 3.77 13.17 0.90
CA PHE A 111 4.32 14.31 0.17
C PHE A 111 3.26 15.36 -0.14
N MET A 112 2.10 14.91 -0.63
CA MET A 112 0.96 15.78 -0.87
C MET A 112 0.50 16.50 0.40
N HIS A 113 0.29 15.76 1.51
CA HIS A 113 -0.15 16.34 2.77
C HIS A 113 0.85 17.40 3.27
N TRP A 114 2.14 17.11 3.17
CA TRP A 114 3.17 18.05 3.55
C TRP A 114 3.16 19.33 2.70
N LEU A 115 2.94 19.22 1.38
CA LEU A 115 2.81 20.40 0.52
C LEU A 115 1.62 21.29 0.94
N GLU A 116 0.56 20.70 1.49
CA GLU A 116 -0.63 21.41 1.96
C GLU A 116 -0.46 22.06 3.33
N THR A 117 0.04 21.30 4.29
CA THR A 117 -0.03 21.65 5.72
C THR A 117 1.31 22.03 6.30
N GLY A 118 2.41 21.63 5.66
CA GLY A 118 3.77 21.70 6.20
C GLY A 118 4.05 20.67 7.30
N ASN A 119 3.10 19.80 7.64
CA ASN A 119 3.20 18.81 8.71
C ASN A 119 3.39 17.39 8.16
N LEU A 120 3.75 16.46 9.04
CA LEU A 120 3.82 15.04 8.73
C LEU A 120 2.42 14.42 8.75
N LEU A 121 2.06 13.69 7.69
CA LEU A 121 0.85 12.87 7.64
C LEU A 121 0.97 11.72 8.63
N LEU A 122 0.03 11.59 9.58
CA LEU A 122 0.01 10.48 10.54
C LEU A 122 -0.46 9.19 9.87
N HIS A 123 -0.04 8.04 10.42
CA HIS A 123 -0.46 6.71 9.94
C HIS A 123 -1.98 6.56 9.89
N THR A 124 -2.70 6.96 10.94
CA THR A 124 -4.17 6.90 11.01
C THR A 124 -4.86 7.80 9.97
N GLU A 125 -4.27 8.95 9.65
CA GLU A 125 -4.79 9.85 8.61
C GLU A 125 -4.55 9.26 7.20
N ALA A 126 -3.44 8.55 7.01
CA ALA A 126 -3.17 7.83 5.77
C ALA A 126 -4.18 6.68 5.57
N GLU A 127 -4.48 5.92 6.63
CA GLU A 127 -5.53 4.91 6.61
C GLU A 127 -6.90 5.50 6.25
N GLU A 128 -7.28 6.61 6.87
CA GLU A 128 -8.55 7.27 6.59
C GLU A 128 -8.66 7.72 5.11
N LYS A 129 -7.57 8.28 4.56
CA LYS A 129 -7.49 8.69 3.15
C LYS A 129 -7.66 7.51 2.20
N LEU A 130 -7.12 6.34 2.55
CA LEU A 130 -7.23 5.10 1.78
C LEU A 130 -8.51 4.31 2.08
N GLY A 131 -9.28 4.69 3.10
CA GLY A 131 -10.48 3.98 3.52
C GLY A 131 -10.20 2.69 4.29
N LEU A 132 -9.03 2.55 4.91
CA LEU A 132 -8.52 1.33 5.54
C LEU A 132 -8.90 1.21 7.02
N ASN A 133 -10.09 1.68 7.40
CA ASN A 133 -10.50 1.79 8.81
C ASN A 133 -11.03 0.45 9.39
N SER A 134 -10.75 -0.67 8.71
CA SER A 134 -11.27 -2.00 9.07
C SER A 134 -10.25 -2.79 9.88
N SER A 135 -10.71 -3.67 10.78
CA SER A 135 -9.81 -4.49 11.60
C SER A 135 -9.09 -5.60 10.83
N GLU A 136 -9.56 -5.98 9.65
CA GLU A 136 -9.04 -7.13 8.89
C GLU A 136 -8.06 -6.72 7.78
N PHE A 137 -8.20 -5.51 7.25
CA PHE A 137 -7.34 -4.98 6.19
C PHE A 137 -6.99 -3.52 6.50
N GLY A 138 -5.71 -3.28 6.79
CA GLY A 138 -5.16 -2.00 7.21
C GLY A 138 -3.87 -1.66 6.47
N LEU A 139 -3.39 -0.43 6.68
CA LEU A 139 -2.07 0.00 6.22
C LEU A 139 -1.03 -0.53 7.21
N ASP A 140 -0.16 -1.42 6.76
CA ASP A 140 0.91 -1.90 7.63
C ASP A 140 1.83 -0.74 8.06
N VAL A 141 2.18 -0.69 9.35
CA VAL A 141 3.01 0.38 9.91
C VAL A 141 4.38 0.39 9.25
N GLU A 142 4.94 -0.77 8.93
CA GLU A 142 6.24 -0.84 8.24
C GLU A 142 6.16 -0.22 6.85
N ASP A 143 5.08 -0.47 6.11
CA ASP A 143 4.91 0.08 4.76
C ASP A 143 4.71 1.59 4.77
N TYR A 144 3.98 2.10 5.77
CA TYR A 144 3.87 3.54 6.02
C TYR A 144 5.24 4.17 6.31
N LEU A 145 6.03 3.58 7.22
CA LEU A 145 7.35 4.10 7.58
C LEU A 145 8.32 4.07 6.40
N VAL A 146 8.30 3.00 5.59
CA VAL A 146 9.09 2.93 4.35
C VAL A 146 8.63 4.00 3.34
N GLY A 147 7.33 4.23 3.21
CA GLY A 147 6.79 5.31 2.38
C GLY A 147 7.29 6.70 2.81
N LEU A 148 7.33 6.99 4.12
CA LEU A 148 7.90 8.24 4.64
C LEU A 148 9.39 8.40 4.30
N CYS A 149 10.15 7.31 4.31
CA CYS A 149 11.55 7.32 3.88
C CYS A 149 11.67 7.67 2.39
N PHE A 150 10.80 7.13 1.53
CA PHE A 150 10.80 7.47 0.11
C PHE A 150 10.46 8.94 -0.15
N MET A 151 9.49 9.51 0.59
CA MET A 151 9.15 10.93 0.48
C MET A 151 10.36 11.84 0.75
N SER A 152 11.23 11.46 1.69
CA SER A 152 12.41 12.24 2.05
C SER A 152 13.32 12.50 0.85
N ASN A 153 13.40 11.57 -0.10
CA ASN A 153 14.18 11.73 -1.32
C ASN A 153 13.63 12.83 -2.23
N GLU A 154 12.31 13.01 -2.28
CA GLU A 154 11.65 14.03 -3.10
C GLU A 154 11.79 15.43 -2.47
N LEU A 155 11.80 15.51 -1.15
CA LEU A 155 11.95 16.76 -0.41
C LEU A 155 13.32 17.41 -0.62
N VAL A 156 14.40 16.61 -0.65
CA VAL A 156 15.77 17.08 -0.92
C VAL A 156 15.87 17.72 -2.32
N ARG A 157 15.04 17.28 -3.28
CA ARG A 157 15.00 17.83 -4.64
C ARG A 157 14.23 19.16 -4.72
N THR A 158 13.43 19.51 -3.72
CA THR A 158 12.73 20.81 -3.67
C THR A 158 13.65 21.90 -3.11
N LYS A 159 14.10 22.82 -3.97
CA LYS A 159 15.03 23.92 -3.61
C LYS A 159 14.54 24.88 -2.51
N LYS A 160 13.23 24.86 -2.18
CA LYS A 160 12.61 25.80 -1.24
C LYS A 160 12.67 25.36 0.23
N ASN A 161 13.05 24.11 0.55
CA ASN A 161 12.78 23.53 1.88
C ASN A 161 13.98 22.83 2.54
N TYR A 162 15.15 23.49 2.58
CA TYR A 162 16.34 23.03 3.32
C TYR A 162 16.06 22.78 4.83
N ASN A 163 15.16 23.56 5.43
CA ASN A 163 14.82 23.45 6.86
C ASN A 163 14.15 22.11 7.21
N PHE A 164 13.47 21.47 6.26
CA PHE A 164 12.78 20.19 6.49
C PHE A 164 13.75 19.00 6.44
N CYS A 165 14.74 18.99 5.54
CA CYS A 165 15.78 17.95 5.51
C CYS A 165 16.51 17.84 6.87
N CYS A 166 16.69 18.96 7.57
CA CYS A 166 17.29 19.01 8.90
C CYS A 166 16.35 18.47 10.00
N SER A 167 15.07 18.84 9.96
CA SER A 167 14.07 18.35 10.94
C SER A 167 13.76 16.86 10.76
N TYR A 168 13.74 16.35 9.52
CA TYR A 168 13.46 14.95 9.22
C TYR A 168 14.63 14.01 9.55
N ALA A 169 15.88 14.45 9.30
CA ALA A 169 17.06 13.74 9.80
C ALA A 169 17.03 13.64 11.34
N THR A 170 16.52 14.68 12.01
CA THR A 170 16.34 14.69 13.47
C THR A 170 15.21 13.76 13.92
N LEU A 171 14.07 13.73 13.20
CA LEU A 171 12.93 12.87 13.53
C LEU A 171 13.22 11.38 13.29
N ILE A 172 13.89 11.04 12.19
CA ILE A 172 14.35 9.67 11.91
C ILE A 172 15.42 9.25 12.92
N ALA A 173 16.35 10.15 13.28
CA ALA A 173 17.33 9.87 14.33
C ALA A 173 16.67 9.66 15.70
N HIS A 174 15.60 10.39 16.04
CA HIS A 174 14.82 10.21 17.27
C HIS A 174 13.92 8.96 17.28
N LEU A 175 13.56 8.43 16.11
CA LEU A 175 12.81 7.17 15.99
C LEU A 175 13.72 5.93 16.00
N TRP A 176 15.03 6.10 15.85
CA TRP A 176 16.05 5.03 15.81
C TRP A 176 17.08 5.08 16.96
N LEU A 177 16.93 6.01 17.92
CA LEU A 177 17.69 6.11 19.18
C LEU A 177 16.73 6.11 20.37
#